data_AF-A0A5P9FKK1-F1
#
_entry.id   AF-A0A5P9FKK1-F1
#
_cell.length_a   1.000
_cell.length_b   1.000
_cell.length_c   1.000
_cell.angle_alpha   90.00
_cell.angle_beta   90.00
_cell.angle_gamma   90.00
#
_symmetry.space_group_name_H-M   'P 1'
#
loop_
_entity.id
_entity.type
_entity.pdbx_description
1 polymer ?
#
loop_
_entity_poly.entity_id
_entity_poly.type
_entity_poly.pdbx_seq_one_letter_code
_entity_poly.pdbx_strand_id
1 'polypeptide(L)'
;MEQLVFLAFGLMALPEDDKRAHFLAGRAITEIGQADGLDPLEACGVTLLAGVAKEMADVRGPGDASLRDGLATVAGCGITYRF
;
A
#
# COMPACT_ATOMS: atom_id res chain seq x y z
N MET A 1 -10.47 2.14 16.20
CA MET A 1 -10.58 3.62 16.10
C MET A 1 -9.28 4.22 15.59
N GLU A 2 -8.12 3.91 16.18
CA GLU A 2 -6.81 4.44 15.75
C GLU A 2 -6.46 4.15 14.28
N GLN A 3 -6.66 2.92 13.79
CA GLN A 3 -6.38 2.58 12.39
C GLN A 3 -7.23 3.37 11.38
N LEU A 4 -8.48 3.68 11.74
CA LEU A 4 -9.35 4.52 10.90
C LEU A 4 -8.87 5.97 10.88
N VAL A 5 -8.32 6.46 12.00
CA VAL A 5 -7.72 7.78 12.10
C VAL A 5 -6.45 7.85 11.24
N PHE A 6 -5.56 6.86 11.32
CA PHE A 6 -4.36 6.81 10.47
C PHE A 6 -4.69 6.63 8.99
N LEU A 7 -5.73 5.86 8.66
CA LEU A 7 -6.25 5.81 7.30
C LEU A 7 -6.68 7.19 6.82
N ALA A 8 -7.54 7.88 7.60
CA ALA A 8 -8.05 9.18 7.21
C ALA A 8 -6.91 10.19 7.02
N PHE A 9 -5.92 10.22 7.92
CA PHE A 9 -4.74 11.07 7.77
C PHE A 9 -3.90 10.71 6.54
N GLY A 10 -3.67 9.42 6.27
CA GLY A 10 -2.96 8.98 5.07
C GLY A 10 -3.67 9.41 3.78
N LEU A 11 -4.99 9.26 3.72
CA LEU A 11 -5.79 9.69 2.57
C LEU A 11 -5.79 11.21 2.38
N MET A 12 -5.83 11.99 3.46
CA MET A 12 -5.74 13.45 3.42
C MET A 12 -4.35 13.95 3.01
N ALA A 13 -3.29 13.23 3.39
CA ALA A 13 -1.90 13.60 3.05
C ALA A 13 -1.55 13.34 1.57
N LEU A 14 -2.34 12.52 0.88
CA LEU A 14 -2.16 12.21 -0.54
C LEU A 14 -3.06 13.12 -1.39
N PRO A 15 -2.47 14.03 -2.19
CA PRO A 15 -3.23 15.02 -2.95
C PRO A 15 -3.88 14.45 -4.22
N GLU A 16 -3.32 13.36 -4.76
CA GLU A 16 -3.71 12.75 -6.03
C GLU A 16 -4.54 11.49 -5.76
N ASP A 17 -5.68 11.34 -6.45
CA ASP A 17 -6.57 10.19 -6.29
C ASP A 17 -5.89 8.86 -6.64
N ASP A 18 -4.98 8.90 -7.61
CA ASP A 18 -4.14 7.77 -7.98
C ASP A 18 -3.27 7.28 -6.81
N LYS A 19 -2.60 8.20 -6.10
CA LYS A 19 -1.77 7.83 -4.93
C LYS A 19 -2.63 7.32 -3.76
N ARG A 20 -3.86 7.83 -3.61
CA ARG A 20 -4.82 7.29 -2.63
C ARG A 20 -5.20 5.86 -2.97
N ALA A 21 -5.40 5.52 -4.25
CA ALA A 21 -5.68 4.16 -4.68
C ALA A 21 -4.51 3.21 -4.35
N HIS A 22 -3.27 3.63 -4.60
CA HIS A 22 -2.07 2.90 -4.22
C HIS A 22 -1.99 2.64 -2.71
N PHE A 23 -2.24 3.68 -1.91
CA PHE A 23 -2.26 3.56 -0.45
C PHE A 23 -3.34 2.60 0.08
N LEU A 24 -4.55 2.66 -0.49
CA LEU A 24 -5.62 1.74 -0.15
C LEU A 24 -5.30 0.30 -0.57
N ALA A 25 -4.66 0.12 -1.74
CA ALA A 25 -4.23 -1.19 -2.20
C ALA A 25 -3.23 -1.82 -1.22
N GLY A 26 -2.26 -1.04 -0.73
CA GLY A 26 -1.29 -1.52 0.26
C GLY A 26 -1.93 -1.93 1.57
N ARG A 27 -2.88 -1.13 2.07
CA ARG A 27 -3.67 -1.50 3.25
C ARG A 27 -4.43 -2.80 3.01
N ALA A 28 -5.13 -2.92 1.89
CA ALA A 28 -5.95 -4.10 1.57
C ALA A 28 -5.10 -5.37 1.46
N ILE A 29 -3.95 -5.29 0.79
CA ILE A 29 -2.99 -6.41 0.70
C ILE A 29 -2.55 -6.84 2.09
N THR A 30 -2.25 -5.89 2.97
CA THR A 30 -1.81 -6.19 4.33
C THR A 30 -2.91 -6.81 5.18
N GLU A 31 -4.15 -6.31 5.08
CA GLU A 31 -5.32 -6.90 5.76
C GLU A 31 -5.58 -8.34 5.30
N ILE A 32 -5.48 -8.61 3.98
CA ILE A 32 -5.63 -9.96 3.43
C ILE A 32 -4.50 -10.87 3.92
N GLY A 33 -3.25 -10.42 3.83
CA GLY A 33 -2.10 -11.21 4.28
C GLY A 33 -2.18 -11.59 5.77
N GLN A 34 -2.60 -10.65 6.61
CA GLN A 34 -2.81 -10.92 8.03
C GLN A 34 -3.99 -11.88 8.28
N ALA A 35 -5.07 -11.77 7.51
CA ALA A 35 -6.18 -12.72 7.57
C ALA A 35 -5.76 -14.15 7.16
N ASP A 36 -4.78 -14.27 6.26
CA ASP A 36 -4.17 -15.54 5.83
C ASP A 36 -3.06 -16.05 6.77
N GLY A 37 -2.81 -15.34 7.88
CA GLY A 37 -1.90 -15.76 8.94
C GLY A 37 -0.46 -15.25 8.82
N LEU A 38 -0.19 -14.31 7.91
CA LEU A 38 1.11 -13.62 7.85
C LEU A 38 1.26 -12.65 9.03
N ASP A 39 2.48 -12.54 9.54
CA ASP A 39 2.80 -11.49 10.48
C ASP A 39 2.81 -10.09 9.79
N PRO A 40 2.80 -8.98 10.56
CA PRO A 40 2.79 -7.64 9.98
C PRO A 40 3.99 -7.33 9.06
N LEU A 41 5.18 -7.86 9.35
CA LEU A 41 6.38 -7.68 8.52
C LEU A 41 6.25 -8.44 7.22
N GLU A 42 5.80 -9.69 7.27
CA GLU A 42 5.56 -10.53 6.11
C GLU A 42 4.51 -9.90 5.19
N ALA A 43 3.37 -9.46 5.74
CA ALA A 43 2.29 -8.84 4.96
C ALA A 43 2.72 -7.48 4.34
N CYS A 44 3.54 -6.69 5.02
CA CYS A 44 4.16 -5.51 4.43
C CYS A 44 5.21 -5.84 3.36
N GLY A 45 5.95 -6.93 3.52
CA GLY A 45 6.84 -7.47 2.50
C GLY A 45 6.07 -7.84 1.22
N VAL A 46 4.92 -8.49 1.36
CA VAL A 46 4.01 -8.77 0.23
C VAL A 46 3.53 -7.47 -0.43
N THR A 47 3.19 -6.46 0.37
CA THR A 47 2.78 -5.14 -0.14
C THR A 47 3.89 -4.46 -0.95
N LEU A 48 5.14 -4.52 -0.49
CA LEU A 48 6.30 -4.03 -1.23
C LEU A 48 6.47 -4.78 -2.57
N LEU A 49 6.40 -6.11 -2.54
CA LEU A 49 6.51 -6.93 -3.76
C LEU A 49 5.39 -6.61 -4.75
N ALA A 50 4.15 -6.44 -4.27
CA ALA A 50 3.01 -6.06 -5.11
C ALA A 50 3.19 -4.68 -5.73
N GLY A 51 3.67 -3.69 -4.97
CA GLY A 51 3.99 -2.35 -5.48
C GLY A 51 5.05 -2.41 -6.58
N VAL A 52 6.17 -3.11 -6.33
CA VAL A 52 7.23 -3.31 -7.34
C VAL A 52 6.71 -4.02 -8.58
N ALA A 53 5.89 -5.06 -8.40
CA ALA A 53 5.31 -5.83 -9.51
C ALA A 53 4.39 -4.96 -10.38
N LYS A 54 3.56 -4.08 -9.80
CA LYS A 54 2.76 -3.11 -10.55
C LYS A 54 3.67 -2.18 -11.34
N GLU A 55 4.66 -1.55 -10.71
CA GLU A 55 5.53 -0.60 -11.41
C GLU A 55 6.29 -1.25 -12.57
N MET A 56 6.74 -2.51 -12.40
CA MET A 56 7.34 -3.28 -13.47
C MET A 56 6.37 -3.59 -14.62
N ALA A 57 5.09 -3.81 -14.32
CA ALA A 57 4.05 -4.00 -15.33
C ALA A 57 3.81 -2.71 -16.12
N ASP A 58 3.83 -1.55 -15.46
CA ASP A 58 3.66 -0.25 -16.08
C ASP A 58 4.81 0.10 -17.02
N VAL A 59 6.07 -0.16 -16.63
CA VAL A 59 7.25 0.00 -17.54
C VAL A 59 7.07 -0.75 -18.86
N ARG A 60 6.39 -1.90 -18.83
CA ARG A 60 6.19 -2.77 -20.00
C ARG A 60 4.85 -2.52 -20.70
N GLY A 61 3.98 -1.73 -20.10
CA GLY A 61 2.60 -1.51 -20.49
C GLY A 61 2.32 -0.05 -20.85
N PRO A 62 1.04 0.33 -20.88
CA PRO A 62 0.63 1.72 -21.14
C PRO A 62 0.65 2.61 -19.89
N GLY A 63 1.04 2.08 -18.72
CA GLY A 63 1.07 2.79 -17.45
C GLY A 63 2.31 3.66 -17.27
N ASP A 64 2.31 4.49 -16.23
CA ASP A 64 3.48 5.29 -15.83
C ASP A 64 4.14 4.67 -14.61
N ALA A 65 5.43 4.35 -14.76
CA ALA A 65 6.20 3.80 -13.66
C ALA A 65 6.62 4.92 -12.72
N SER A 66 6.05 4.94 -11.52
CA SER A 66 6.25 6.00 -10.53
C SER A 66 6.77 5.45 -9.22
N LEU A 67 7.93 5.94 -8.78
CA LEU A 67 8.43 5.64 -7.45
C LEU A 67 7.45 6.10 -6.34
N ARG A 68 6.64 7.13 -6.62
CA ARG A 68 5.61 7.64 -5.68
C ARG A 68 4.47 6.64 -5.48
N ASP A 69 4.17 5.82 -6.48
CA ASP A 69 3.12 4.79 -6.43
C ASP A 69 3.54 3.60 -5.59
N GLY A 70 4.78 3.13 -5.81
CA GLY A 70 5.40 2.11 -4.96
C GLY A 70 5.46 2.56 -3.50
N LEU A 71 5.89 3.81 -3.23
CA LEU A 71 5.93 4.35 -1.87
C LEU A 71 4.54 4.50 -1.25
N ALA A 72 3.55 4.97 -1.99
CA ALA A 72 2.16 5.07 -1.51
C ALA A 72 1.61 3.67 -1.16
N THR A 73 1.89 2.67 -1.99
CA THR A 73 1.51 1.28 -1.76
C THR A 73 2.13 0.74 -0.47
N VAL A 74 3.44 0.89 -0.27
CA VAL A 74 4.11 0.45 0.97
C VAL A 74 3.61 1.22 2.18
N ALA A 75 3.37 2.53 2.07
CA ALA A 75 2.87 3.34 3.18
C ALA A 75 1.50 2.86 3.70
N GLY A 76 0.65 2.31 2.83
CA GLY A 76 -0.65 1.74 3.21
C GLY A 76 -0.55 0.58 4.21
N CYS A 77 0.55 -0.17 4.16
CA CYS A 77 0.84 -1.29 5.05
C CYS A 77 1.19 -0.82 6.48
N GLY A 78 1.65 0.43 6.64
CA GLY A 78 2.01 1.03 7.93
C GLY A 78 0.82 1.26 8.87
N ILE A 79 -0.41 1.30 8.35
CA ILE A 79 -1.63 1.50 9.17
C ILE A 79 -1.94 0.25 10.02
N THR A 80 -1.64 -0.92 9.49
CA THR A 80 -1.92 -2.22 10.11
C THR A 80 -0.81 -2.69 11.03
N TYR A 81 0.35 -2.03 11.02
CA TYR A 81 1.36 -2.21 12.05
C TYR A 81 0.85 -1.68 13.40
N ARG A 82 0.40 -2.59 14.27
CA ARG A 82 0.36 -2.35 15.72
C ARG A 82 1.59 -2.99 16.34
N PHE A 83 2.30 -2.24 17.17
CA PHE A 83 3.14 -2.80 18.24
C PHE A 83 2.25 -3.29 19.38
#